data_AF-A0A929KZ90-F1
#
_entry.id   AF-A0A929KZ90-F1
#
_cell.length_a   1.000
_cell.length_b   1.000
_cell.length_c   1.000
_cell.angle_alpha   90.00
_cell.angle_beta   90.00
_cell.angle_gamma   90.00
#
_symmetry.space_group_name_H-M   'P 1'
#
loop_
_entity.id
_entity.type
_entity.pdbx_description
1 polymer ?
#
loop_
_entity_poly.entity_id
_entity_poly.type
_entity_poly.pdbx_seq_one_letter_code
_entity_poly.pdbx_strand_id
1 'polypeptide(L)'
;MKGFKFFMLVLMVSMMSFGSISTANAQCAQCSAVVESNNKSGAHATKGLNKGILFLLAMPYLVVATGGYIWYKNYRKKNVELLISTKPFNLN
;
A
#
# COMPACT_ATOMS: atom_id res chain seq x y z
N MET A 1 13.56 23.95 -14.77
CA MET A 1 14.01 22.62 -14.28
C MET A 1 12.92 21.77 -13.64
N LYS A 2 11.98 22.33 -12.85
CA LYS A 2 10.91 21.53 -12.19
C LYS A 2 9.90 20.94 -13.19
N GLY A 3 9.51 21.71 -14.20
CA GLY A 3 8.59 21.25 -15.26
C GLY A 3 9.17 20.13 -16.14
N PHE A 4 10.48 20.16 -16.41
CA PHE A 4 11.14 19.10 -17.18
C PHE A 4 11.18 17.77 -16.41
N LYS A 5 11.39 17.81 -15.10
CA LYS A 5 11.31 16.62 -14.24
C LYS A 5 9.88 16.08 -14.14
N PHE A 6 8.89 16.96 -14.05
CA PHE A 6 7.48 16.56 -14.04
C PHE A 6 7.05 15.95 -15.38
N PHE A 7 7.46 16.55 -16.49
CA PHE A 7 7.21 16.03 -17.83
C PHE A 7 7.84 14.64 -18.03
N MET A 8 9.09 14.45 -17.61
CA MET A 8 9.75 13.14 -17.62
C MET A 8 9.02 12.09 -16.77
N LEU A 9 8.52 12.48 -15.59
CA LEU A 9 7.77 11.58 -14.70
C LEU A 9 6.43 11.16 -15.31
N VAL A 10 5.70 12.11 -15.91
CA VAL A 10 4.44 11.85 -16.62
C VAL A 10 4.66 10.94 -17.83
N LEU A 11 5.74 11.18 -18.58
CA LEU A 11 6.08 10.38 -19.77
C LEU A 11 6.47 8.94 -19.40
N MET A 12 7.19 8.75 -18.29
CA MET A 12 7.54 7.43 -17.76
C MET A 12 6.29 6.65 -17.29
N VAL A 13 5.37 7.30 -16.57
CA VAL A 13 4.10 6.69 -16.13
C VAL A 13 3.18 6.36 -17.32
N SER A 14 3.16 7.24 -18.33
CA SER A 14 2.41 7.01 -19.56
C SER A 14 2.94 5.80 -20.32
N MET A 15 4.25 5.64 -20.47
CA MET A 15 4.84 4.47 -21.15
C MET A 15 4.55 3.16 -20.41
N MET A 16 4.48 3.17 -19.08
CA MET A 16 4.09 1.98 -18.29
C MET A 16 2.60 1.61 -18.45
N SER A 17 1.75 2.56 -18.87
CA SER A 17 0.30 2.35 -18.97
C SER A 17 -0.15 1.74 -20.31
N PHE A 18 0.66 1.86 -21.37
CA PHE A 18 0.33 1.33 -22.70
C PHE A 18 0.90 -0.07 -22.98
N GLY A 19 1.64 -0.66 -22.04
CA GLY A 19 2.22 -1.99 -22.19
C GLY A 19 1.31 -3.08 -21.64
N SER A 20 0.23 -3.45 -22.35
CA SER A 20 -0.41 -4.79 -22.30
C SER A 20 -1.67 -4.83 -23.18
N ILE A 21 -1.50 -4.98 -24.49
CA ILE A 21 -2.55 -5.54 -25.35
C ILE A 21 -2.08 -6.96 -25.69
N SER A 22 -2.15 -7.84 -24.69
CA SER A 22 -2.14 -9.27 -24.96
C SER A 22 -3.60 -9.70 -24.97
N THR A 23 -4.03 -10.33 -26.05
CA THR A 23 -5.36 -10.92 -26.20
C THR A 23 -5.75 -11.62 -24.91
N ALA A 24 -6.89 -11.23 -24.36
CA ALA A 24 -7.41 -11.72 -23.09
C ALA A 24 -7.78 -13.22 -23.16
N ASN A 25 -6.78 -14.10 -23.20
CA ASN A 25 -6.91 -15.39 -22.55
C ASN A 25 -6.71 -15.07 -21.07
N ALA A 26 -7.80 -15.09 -20.32
CA ALA A 26 -7.91 -14.60 -18.95
C ALA A 26 -6.62 -14.82 -18.14
N GLN A 27 -6.12 -13.75 -17.51
CA GLN A 27 -5.06 -13.74 -16.48
C GLN A 27 -5.49 -14.52 -15.19
N CYS A 28 -6.43 -15.44 -15.31
CA CYS A 28 -7.09 -16.19 -14.24
C CYS A 28 -6.63 -17.65 -14.14
N ALA A 29 -5.60 -18.08 -14.89
CA ALA A 29 -5.11 -19.46 -14.85
C ALA A 29 -3.85 -19.68 -13.99
N GLN A 30 -3.28 -18.65 -13.37
CA GLN A 30 -2.10 -18.80 -12.51
C GLN A 30 -2.39 -19.59 -11.23
N CYS A 31 -3.58 -19.42 -10.63
CA CYS A 31 -3.89 -20.11 -9.38
C CYS A 31 -4.14 -21.62 -9.59
N SER A 32 -4.89 -22.00 -10.62
CA SER A 32 -5.23 -23.41 -10.88
C SER A 32 -4.04 -24.21 -11.42
N ALA A 33 -3.23 -23.65 -12.32
CA ALA A 33 -2.05 -24.33 -12.87
C ALA A 33 -0.95 -24.56 -11.82
N VAL A 34 -0.80 -23.64 -10.86
CA VAL A 34 0.11 -23.82 -9.72
C VAL A 34 -0.44 -24.86 -8.76
N VAL A 35 -1.75 -24.88 -8.45
CA VAL A 35 -2.34 -25.89 -7.56
C VAL A 35 -2.26 -27.29 -8.17
N GLU A 36 -2.53 -27.46 -9.47
CA GLU A 36 -2.48 -28.77 -10.12
C GLU A 36 -1.04 -29.31 -10.26
N SER A 37 -0.07 -28.44 -10.56
CA SER A 37 1.35 -28.83 -10.62
C SER A 37 1.93 -29.20 -9.25
N ASN A 38 1.50 -28.51 -8.18
CA ASN A 38 1.88 -28.86 -6.81
C ASN A 38 1.22 -30.17 -6.30
N ASN A 39 0.00 -30.48 -6.75
CA ASN A 39 -0.69 -31.73 -6.40
C ASN A 39 -0.05 -32.94 -7.10
N LYS A 40 0.36 -32.80 -8.38
CA LYS A 40 1.02 -33.88 -9.15
C LYS A 40 2.47 -34.17 -8.71
N SER A 41 3.15 -33.21 -8.09
CA SER A 41 4.53 -33.35 -7.61
C SER A 41 4.65 -33.90 -6.18
N GLY A 42 3.53 -34.25 -5.53
CA GLY A 42 3.52 -34.85 -4.18
C GLY A 42 3.98 -33.90 -3.06
N ALA A 43 4.18 -32.62 -3.37
CA ALA A 43 4.61 -31.63 -2.40
C ALA A 43 3.43 -31.26 -1.48
N HIS A 44 3.65 -31.23 -0.18
CA HIS A 44 2.68 -30.80 0.85
C HIS A 44 2.20 -29.32 0.74
N ALA A 45 2.38 -28.68 -0.42
CA ALA A 45 2.05 -27.30 -0.73
C ALA A 45 0.55 -26.98 -0.56
N THR A 46 -0.34 -27.97 -0.65
CA THR A 46 -1.78 -27.80 -0.38
C THR A 46 -2.10 -27.46 1.08
N LYS A 47 -1.27 -27.84 2.06
CA LYS A 47 -1.49 -27.49 3.48
C LYS A 47 -1.16 -26.02 3.79
N GLY A 48 -0.33 -25.37 2.96
CA GLY A 48 0.12 -23.97 3.15
C GLY A 48 -0.73 -22.92 2.44
N LEU A 49 -1.62 -23.33 1.52
CA LEU A 49 -2.36 -22.40 0.66
C LEU A 49 -3.27 -21.45 1.44
N ASN A 50 -4.00 -21.95 2.44
CA ASN A 50 -4.85 -21.13 3.30
C ASN A 50 -4.04 -20.08 4.10
N LYS A 51 -2.79 -20.40 4.45
CA LYS A 51 -1.88 -19.44 5.09
C LYS A 51 -1.41 -18.37 4.11
N GLY A 52 -1.14 -18.75 2.86
CA GLY A 52 -0.81 -17.81 1.78
C GLY A 52 -1.94 -16.83 1.47
N ILE A 53 -3.18 -17.30 1.40
CA ILE A 53 -4.37 -16.45 1.19
C ILE A 53 -4.53 -15.44 2.34
N LEU A 54 -4.42 -15.90 3.59
CA LEU A 54 -4.51 -15.03 4.76
C LEU A 54 -3.36 -14.01 4.81
N PHE A 55 -2.16 -14.39 4.39
CA PHE A 55 -1.01 -13.48 4.32
C PHE A 55 -1.23 -12.37 3.28
N LEU A 56 -1.68 -12.72 2.07
CA LEU A 56 -1.98 -11.76 1.01
C LEU A 56 -3.16 -10.85 1.37
N LEU A 57 -4.17 -11.38 2.07
CA LEU A 57 -5.29 -10.59 2.58
C LEU A 57 -4.85 -9.63 3.69
N ALA A 58 -3.97 -10.06 4.60
CA ALA A 58 -3.54 -9.25 5.75
C ALA A 58 -2.61 -8.09 5.34
N MET A 59 -1.75 -8.31 4.34
CA MET A 59 -0.77 -7.32 3.87
C MET A 59 -1.34 -5.92 3.57
N PRO A 60 -2.42 -5.74 2.78
CA PRO A 60 -2.95 -4.41 2.50
C PRO A 60 -3.42 -3.68 3.77
N TYR A 61 -4.03 -4.40 4.72
CA TYR A 61 -4.45 -3.81 6.00
C TYR A 61 -3.26 -3.39 6.86
N LEU A 62 -2.18 -4.18 6.87
CA LEU A 62 -0.96 -3.86 7.62
C LEU A 62 -0.27 -2.61 7.07
N VAL A 63 -0.20 -2.47 5.74
CA VAL A 63 0.38 -1.29 5.08
C VAL A 63 -0.43 -0.04 5.42
N VAL A 64 -1.76 -0.11 5.31
CA VAL A 64 -2.65 1.02 5.64
C VAL A 64 -2.57 1.38 7.13
N ALA A 65 -2.61 0.40 8.02
CA ALA A 65 -2.54 0.63 9.46
C ALA A 65 -1.20 1.27 9.86
N THR A 66 -0.08 0.78 9.31
CA THR A 66 1.25 1.32 9.59
C THR A 66 1.38 2.75 9.07
N GLY A 67 0.95 3.01 7.82
CA GLY A 67 0.94 4.35 7.24
C GLY A 67 0.07 5.33 8.02
N GLY A 68 -1.15 4.91 8.38
CA GLY A 68 -2.09 5.70 9.17
C GLY A 68 -1.55 6.04 10.57
N TYR A 69 -0.91 5.07 11.24
CA TYR A 69 -0.29 5.29 12.54
C TYR A 69 0.86 6.31 12.48
N ILE A 70 1.76 6.18 11.49
CA ILE A 70 2.87 7.13 11.29
C ILE A 70 2.32 8.53 11.01
N TRP A 71 1.31 8.64 10.14
CA TRP A 71 0.67 9.92 9.83
C TRP A 71 0.03 10.56 11.06
N TYR A 72 -0.75 9.79 11.84
CA TYR A 72 -1.37 10.26 13.06
C TYR A 72 -0.34 10.74 14.08
N LYS A 73 0.73 9.97 14.30
CA LYS A 73 1.81 10.33 15.23
C LYS A 73 2.53 11.61 14.80
N ASN A 74 2.82 11.78 13.51
CA ASN A 74 3.50 12.97 13.01
C ASN A 74 2.60 14.21 13.05
N TYR A 75 1.31 14.06 12.77
CA TYR A 75 0.38 15.19 12.75
C TYR A 75 -0.03 15.67 14.15
N ARG A 76 -0.03 14.77 15.14
CA ARG A 76 -0.43 15.07 16.53
C ARG A 76 0.71 15.62 17.39
N LYS A 77 1.96 15.60 16.92
CA LYS A 77 3.08 16.31 17.57
C LYS A 77 2.95 17.82 17.32
N LYS A 78 1.98 18.45 17.99
CA LYS A 78 2.03 19.89 18.22
C LYS A 78 2.47 20.06 19.67
N ASN A 79 3.73 20.46 19.86
CA ASN A 79 4.10 21.20 21.07
C ASN A 79 3.38 22.54 20.95
N VAL A 80 2.07 22.53 21.21
CA VAL A 80 1.34 23.78 21.43
C VAL A 80 1.82 24.23 22.78
N GLU A 81 2.87 25.05 22.77
CA GLU A 81 3.20 25.88 23.90
C GLU A 81 1.95 26.75 24.10
N LEU A 82 1.08 26.31 25.01
CA LEU A 82 -0.05 27.09 25.47
C LEU A 82 0.57 28.26 26.23
N LEU A 83 0.92 29.32 25.50
CA LEU A 83 1.20 30.64 26.05
C LEU A 83 -0.13 31.16 26.60
N ILE A 84 -0.59 30.55 27.68
CA ILE A 84 -1.61 31.12 28.55
C ILE A 84 -0.95 32.41 29.03
N SER A 85 -1.35 33.52 28.41
CA SER A 85 -0.95 34.83 28.86
C SER A 85 -1.48 34.97 30.28
N THR A 86 -0.61 34.79 31.27
CA THR A 86 -0.90 34.98 32.70
C THR A 86 -1.08 36.46 33.04
N LYS A 87 -1.51 37.27 32.06
CA LYS A 87 -1.91 38.64 32.34
C LYS A 87 -3.19 38.58 33.16
N PRO A 88 -3.22 39.19 34.36
CA PRO A 88 -4.44 39.25 35.15
C PRO A 88 -5.51 39.94 34.30
N PHE A 89 -6.64 39.25 34.10
CA PHE A 89 -7.84 39.87 33.54
C PHE A 89 -8.33 40.87 34.58
N ASN A 90 -8.06 42.16 34.34
CA ASN A 90 -8.61 43.25 35.14
C ASN A 90 -10.09 43.37 34.78
N LEU A 91 -10.93 42.74 35.58
CA LEU A 91 -12.37 42.95 35.59
C LEU A 91 -12.63 44.07 36.62
N ASN A 92 -12.87 45.27 36.09
CA ASN A 92 -13.35 46.43 36.86
C ASN A 92 -14.73 46.17 37.45
#